data_AF-A0A653BHP6-F1
#
_entry.id   AF-A0A653BHP6-F1
#
_cell.length_a   1.000
_cell.length_b   1.000
_cell.length_c   1.000
_cell.angle_alpha   90.00
_cell.angle_beta   90.00
_cell.angle_gamma   90.00
#
_symmetry.space_group_name_H-M   'P 1'
#
loop_
_entity.id
_entity.type
_entity.pdbx_description
1 polymer ?
#
loop_
_entity_poly.entity_id
_entity_poly.type
_entity_poly.pdbx_seq_one_letter_code
_entity_poly.pdbx_strand_id
1 'polypeptide(L)'
;MSLFDQKTVCKYCVEEIKPCKDEGIQCLECNQTVHLRCLKRGSVPGGLHGDVFFTYKCAECSASGVEVFIRNKASWMQIIVLVLYHLREKRPGLARRGFFHWRHHVASFIDKNWDIIFPPDTKMKKKWRGTIAGTLSHFSPFIFVSGTSIFNEPAWWTLKYTSLSPYVITQLHAEMINEKGVLKSKKLKVPSDAELFHKVLGVYVEDEEYLQTFIVNTIQVDIKDDYDKVPAVRKPVRTKRKGCSSSLNNPRKLFKDGSASLDLPIKPLRTEPEEKVQSQINCPKKEVTENAEGIKLYDPFCHYNTSLNKLAYLRGTSLYTKITGGIRREPFLSPYSEIYLKPYIRRDTEVFPAWLKLMAEIQLTVNTKYDDDYELPPRAPIDYTYVQPEHIPAINSLCNQFFWPGIDLTDSLKYPDFSCVVLYKRLIVGFAFLVPDVSYTENYMSFCFTRPGWRNCGIGRFMVYHLIQTSLGKDITLHVSINNPALFLYQKFGFKVEKVVLDFYDKYLICDYNDKSKHAFFCRLER
;
A
#
# COMPACT_ATOMS: atom_id res chain seq x y z
N MET A 1 -12.43 14.46 -36.54
CA MET A 1 -13.13 13.55 -35.62
C MET A 1 -12.26 13.48 -34.38
N SER A 2 -12.74 13.97 -33.23
CA SER A 2 -11.91 13.95 -32.03
C SER A 2 -11.64 12.48 -31.63
N LEU A 3 -10.39 12.15 -31.32
CA LEU A 3 -9.98 10.83 -30.80
C LEU A 3 -10.62 10.52 -29.44
N PHE A 4 -11.34 11.48 -28.84
CA PHE A 4 -11.80 11.48 -27.46
C PHE A 4 -13.33 11.65 -27.28
N ASP A 5 -14.11 11.82 -28.35
CA ASP A 5 -15.59 11.92 -28.29
C ASP A 5 -16.30 10.59 -28.00
N GLN A 6 -15.58 9.46 -28.09
CA GLN A 6 -16.17 8.18 -27.73
C GLN A 6 -16.23 8.07 -26.21
N LYS A 7 -17.42 8.30 -25.65
CA LYS A 7 -17.72 7.99 -24.24
C LYS A 7 -17.43 6.52 -23.98
N THR A 8 -16.28 6.24 -23.40
CA THR A 8 -15.90 4.88 -23.00
C THR A 8 -16.33 4.68 -21.56
N VAL A 9 -16.98 3.56 -21.29
CA VAL A 9 -17.49 3.22 -19.96
C VAL A 9 -16.70 2.02 -19.45
N CYS A 10 -16.28 2.08 -18.19
CA CYS A 10 -15.54 0.99 -17.56
C CYS A 10 -16.42 -0.25 -17.40
N LYS A 11 -15.93 -1.40 -17.85
CA LYS A 11 -16.60 -2.70 -17.72
C LYS A 11 -17.03 -3.04 -16.28
N TYR A 12 -16.20 -2.69 -15.30
CA TYR A 12 -16.38 -3.18 -13.92
C TYR A 12 -17.16 -2.23 -13.01
N CYS A 13 -16.93 -0.91 -13.10
CA CYS A 13 -17.65 0.06 -12.27
C CYS A 13 -18.77 0.78 -13.01
N VAL A 14 -18.86 0.64 -14.34
CA VAL A 14 -19.89 1.27 -15.18
C VAL A 14 -19.81 2.81 -15.15
N GLU A 15 -18.72 3.38 -14.64
CA GLU A 15 -18.43 4.81 -14.70
C GLU A 15 -17.74 5.17 -16.02
N GLU A 16 -17.95 6.41 -16.48
CA GLU A 16 -17.32 6.97 -17.67
C GLU A 16 -15.81 7.17 -17.44
N ILE A 17 -14.99 6.71 -18.39
CA ILE A 17 -13.54 6.92 -18.38
C ILE A 17 -13.27 8.28 -19.02
N LYS A 18 -12.92 9.26 -18.19
CA LYS A 18 -12.59 10.61 -18.69
C LYS A 18 -11.16 10.65 -19.21
N PRO A 19 -10.93 10.98 -20.49
CA PRO A 19 -9.58 11.20 -21.02
C PRO A 19 -8.81 12.20 -20.13
N CYS A 20 -7.49 11.98 -19.98
CA CYS A 20 -6.58 12.78 -19.15
C CYS A 20 -6.81 12.72 -17.62
N LYS A 21 -8.03 12.44 -17.14
CA LYS A 21 -8.37 12.32 -15.70
C LYS A 21 -8.34 10.87 -15.20
N ASP A 22 -8.83 9.95 -16.01
CA ASP A 22 -8.88 8.53 -15.69
C ASP A 22 -8.15 7.73 -16.78
N GLU A 23 -7.40 6.72 -16.34
CA GLU A 23 -6.67 5.83 -17.23
C GLU A 23 -7.44 4.52 -17.41
N GLY A 24 -7.66 4.16 -18.67
CA GLY A 24 -8.32 2.93 -19.07
C GLY A 24 -7.41 2.05 -19.92
N ILE A 25 -7.53 0.74 -19.76
CA ILE A 25 -6.91 -0.24 -20.62
C ILE A 25 -7.98 -1.08 -21.34
N GLN A 26 -7.81 -1.27 -22.64
CA GLN A 26 -8.77 -1.99 -23.49
C GLN A 26 -8.42 -3.48 -23.57
N CYS A 27 -9.43 -4.34 -23.42
CA CYS A 27 -9.26 -5.77 -23.60
C CYS A 27 -9.16 -6.12 -25.09
N LEU A 28 -8.16 -6.92 -25.46
CA LEU A 28 -7.92 -7.35 -26.84
C LEU A 28 -9.08 -8.15 -27.46
N GLU A 29 -9.82 -8.91 -26.65
CA GLU A 29 -10.84 -9.83 -27.16
C GLU A 29 -12.25 -9.22 -27.17
N CYS A 30 -12.70 -8.63 -26.06
CA CYS A 30 -14.04 -8.05 -25.99
C CYS A 30 -14.11 -6.56 -26.33
N ASN A 31 -12.96 -5.89 -26.58
CA ASN A 31 -12.85 -4.44 -26.85
C ASN A 31 -13.43 -3.52 -25.76
N GLN A 32 -13.79 -4.06 -24.59
CA GLN A 32 -14.26 -3.26 -23.46
C GLN A 32 -13.06 -2.64 -22.72
N THR A 33 -13.22 -1.40 -22.26
CA THR A 33 -12.22 -0.69 -21.48
C THR A 33 -12.45 -0.89 -19.98
N VAL A 34 -11.35 -0.92 -19.23
CA VAL A 34 -11.36 -1.07 -17.79
C VAL A 34 -10.48 0.00 -17.17
N HIS A 35 -10.99 0.73 -16.18
CA HIS A 35 -10.17 1.64 -15.39
C HIS A 35 -8.97 0.91 -14.77
N LEU A 36 -7.80 1.53 -14.75
CA LEU A 36 -6.63 0.94 -14.07
C LEU A 36 -6.91 0.64 -12.59
N ARG A 37 -7.65 1.53 -11.90
CA ARG A 37 -8.09 1.34 -10.51
C ARG A 37 -9.11 0.21 -10.32
N CYS A 38 -9.83 -0.17 -11.37
CA CYS A 38 -10.87 -1.20 -11.30
C CYS A 38 -10.35 -2.59 -11.65
N LEU A 39 -9.14 -2.72 -12.22
CA LEU A 39 -8.51 -4.02 -12.45
C LEU A 39 -8.58 -4.87 -11.17
N LYS A 40 -8.86 -6.18 -11.29
CA LYS A 40 -8.94 -7.06 -10.11
C LYS A 40 -7.65 -7.08 -9.30
N ARG A 41 -6.53 -6.85 -9.98
CA ARG A 41 -5.19 -6.66 -9.41
C ARG A 41 -4.99 -5.33 -8.68
N GLY A 42 -5.82 -4.33 -9.00
CA GLY A 42 -5.80 -2.94 -8.55
C GLY A 42 -4.92 -1.99 -9.38
N SER A 43 -4.01 -2.51 -10.20
CA SER A 43 -3.31 -1.77 -11.25
C SER A 43 -2.67 -2.72 -12.30
N VAL A 44 -2.07 -2.14 -13.34
CA VAL A 44 -1.18 -2.87 -14.26
C VAL A 44 0.09 -3.41 -13.56
N PRO A 45 0.78 -4.41 -14.12
CA PRO A 45 2.05 -4.90 -13.59
C PRO A 45 3.05 -3.77 -13.37
N GLY A 46 3.70 -3.75 -12.20
CA GLY A 46 4.65 -2.72 -11.78
C GLY A 46 4.04 -1.39 -11.29
N GLY A 47 2.75 -1.15 -11.58
CA GLY A 47 1.95 -0.02 -11.09
C GLY A 47 2.58 1.36 -11.23
N LEU A 48 3.30 1.58 -12.33
CA LEU A 48 3.65 2.92 -12.75
C LEU A 48 2.36 3.69 -13.06
N HIS A 49 2.22 4.86 -12.47
CA HIS A 49 1.09 5.75 -12.70
C HIS A 49 1.19 6.32 -14.12
N GLY A 50 0.14 6.27 -14.93
CA GLY A 50 0.25 6.58 -16.36
C GLY A 50 0.40 5.39 -17.28
N ASP A 51 0.62 4.19 -16.75
CA ASP A 51 1.09 3.07 -17.56
C ASP A 51 -0.04 2.22 -18.14
N VAL A 52 -0.31 2.43 -19.42
CA VAL A 52 -1.28 1.66 -20.20
C VAL A 52 -0.63 0.84 -21.32
N PHE A 53 0.71 0.72 -21.34
CA PHE A 53 1.46 0.11 -22.45
C PHE A 53 1.51 -1.42 -22.34
N PHE A 54 0.33 -2.05 -22.28
CA PHE A 54 0.17 -3.50 -22.19
C PHE A 54 -0.87 -4.00 -23.17
N THR A 55 -0.66 -5.21 -23.68
CA THR A 55 -1.72 -6.02 -24.26
C THR A 55 -2.46 -6.70 -23.12
N TYR A 56 -3.75 -6.42 -22.98
CA TYR A 56 -4.57 -6.83 -21.84
C TYR A 56 -5.69 -7.80 -22.26
N LYS A 57 -5.87 -8.87 -21.48
CA LYS A 57 -7.05 -9.74 -21.54
C LYS A 57 -7.77 -9.75 -20.19
N CYS A 58 -9.06 -9.43 -20.20
CA CYS A 58 -9.87 -9.44 -18.99
C CYS A 58 -10.10 -10.86 -18.47
N ALA A 59 -10.50 -10.98 -17.19
CA ALA A 59 -10.69 -12.27 -16.54
C ALA A 59 -11.72 -13.18 -17.24
N GLU A 60 -12.74 -12.61 -17.87
CA GLU A 60 -13.77 -13.37 -18.59
C GLU A 60 -13.29 -13.91 -19.95
N CYS A 61 -12.39 -13.19 -20.60
CA CYS A 61 -11.80 -13.56 -21.89
C CYS A 61 -10.59 -14.51 -21.72
N SER A 62 -9.99 -14.53 -20.54
CA SER A 62 -8.84 -15.37 -20.24
C SER A 62 -9.26 -16.81 -19.97
N ALA A 63 -8.63 -17.78 -20.65
CA ALA A 63 -8.86 -19.22 -20.43
C ALA A 63 -8.62 -19.66 -18.96
N SER A 64 -7.77 -18.92 -18.24
CA SER A 64 -7.46 -19.18 -16.83
C SER A 64 -8.37 -18.46 -15.82
N GLY A 65 -9.34 -17.66 -16.27
CA GLY A 65 -10.23 -16.91 -15.38
C GLY A 65 -9.57 -15.73 -14.64
N VAL A 66 -8.32 -15.40 -14.98
CA VAL A 66 -7.51 -14.33 -14.38
C VAL A 66 -7.09 -13.30 -15.43
N GLU A 67 -6.92 -12.04 -15.01
CA GLU A 67 -6.45 -10.96 -15.89
C GLU A 67 -5.03 -11.22 -16.37
N VAL A 68 -4.80 -11.08 -17.68
CA VAL A 68 -3.49 -11.33 -18.31
C VAL A 68 -2.97 -10.03 -18.91
N PHE A 69 -1.69 -9.74 -18.65
CA PHE A 69 -1.00 -8.56 -19.15
C PHE A 69 0.29 -8.98 -19.86
N ILE A 70 0.51 -8.46 -21.06
CA ILE A 70 1.75 -8.64 -21.81
C ILE A 70 2.33 -7.26 -22.08
N ARG A 71 3.57 -7.02 -21.63
CA ARG A 71 4.24 -5.72 -21.77
C ARG A 71 4.50 -5.42 -23.25
N ASN A 72 4.02 -4.27 -23.73
CA ASN A 72 4.28 -3.84 -25.11
C ASN A 72 5.69 -3.24 -25.22
N LYS A 73 6.30 -3.34 -26.40
CA LYS A 73 7.56 -2.65 -26.68
C LYS A 73 7.30 -1.14 -26.76
N ALA A 74 7.88 -0.39 -25.82
CA ALA A 74 7.78 1.06 -25.76
C ALA A 74 9.04 1.75 -26.29
N SER A 75 8.86 2.87 -26.97
CA SER A 75 9.93 3.78 -27.40
C SER A 75 10.49 4.58 -26.21
N TRP A 76 11.73 5.08 -26.35
CA TRP A 76 12.33 5.93 -25.31
C TRP A 76 11.50 7.18 -25.00
N MET A 77 10.81 7.74 -25.98
CA MET A 77 9.90 8.88 -25.75
C MET A 77 8.75 8.47 -24.82
N GLN A 78 8.04 7.39 -25.12
CA GLN A 78 6.96 6.87 -24.27
C GLN A 78 7.43 6.57 -22.85
N ILE A 79 8.60 5.95 -22.72
CA ILE A 79 9.19 5.61 -21.42
C ILE A 79 9.53 6.86 -20.61
N ILE A 80 10.16 7.86 -21.23
CA ILE A 80 10.53 9.10 -20.52
C ILE A 80 9.29 9.90 -20.13
N VAL A 81 8.26 9.95 -21.00
CA VAL A 81 6.97 10.57 -20.67
C VAL A 81 6.34 9.86 -19.47
N LEU A 82 6.26 8.52 -19.50
CA LEU A 82 5.71 7.72 -18.40
C LEU A 82 6.47 7.97 -17.09
N VAL A 83 7.80 7.94 -17.13
CA VAL A 83 8.64 8.12 -15.94
C VAL A 83 8.51 9.54 -15.37
N LEU A 84 8.55 10.58 -16.20
CA LEU A 84 8.38 11.95 -15.72
C LEU A 84 6.96 12.19 -15.18
N TYR A 85 5.94 11.61 -15.82
CA TYR A 85 4.56 11.67 -15.36
C TYR A 85 4.43 10.99 -13.98
N HIS A 86 4.93 9.77 -13.85
CA HIS A 86 4.92 9.03 -12.60
C HIS A 86 5.71 9.74 -11.48
N LEU A 87 6.92 10.24 -11.77
CA LEU A 87 7.74 10.96 -10.78
C LEU A 87 7.04 12.22 -10.28
N ARG A 88 6.33 12.95 -11.14
CA ARG A 88 5.57 14.14 -10.74
C ARG A 88 4.41 13.80 -9.82
N GLU A 89 3.60 12.81 -10.19
CA GLU A 89 2.40 12.44 -9.41
C GLU A 89 2.74 11.75 -8.08
N LYS A 90 3.81 10.95 -8.04
CA LYS A 90 4.17 10.16 -6.86
C LYS A 90 5.27 10.75 -5.99
N ARG A 91 6.17 11.55 -6.58
CA ARG A 91 7.36 12.08 -5.88
C ARG A 91 7.56 13.58 -6.17
N PRO A 92 6.56 14.44 -5.94
CA PRO A 92 6.70 15.87 -6.22
C PRO A 92 7.82 16.51 -5.40
N GLY A 93 8.11 16.00 -4.20
CA GLY A 93 9.20 16.49 -3.33
C GLY A 93 10.61 16.26 -3.87
N LEU A 94 10.80 15.37 -4.86
CA LEU A 94 12.09 15.18 -5.54
C LEU A 94 12.32 16.24 -6.63
N ALA A 95 11.25 16.91 -7.09
CA ALA A 95 11.32 17.88 -8.15
C ALA A 95 11.83 19.23 -7.64
N ARG A 96 12.75 19.86 -8.38
CA ARG A 96 13.12 21.26 -8.14
C ARG A 96 12.16 22.13 -8.96
N ARG A 97 11.16 22.73 -8.31
CA ARG A 97 10.09 23.51 -8.98
C ARG A 97 9.45 22.73 -10.15
N GLY A 98 9.10 21.46 -9.96
CA GLY A 98 8.50 20.63 -11.01
C GLY A 98 9.47 20.08 -12.08
N PHE A 99 10.77 20.37 -11.99
CA PHE A 99 11.79 19.78 -12.86
C PHE A 99 12.52 18.62 -12.20
N PHE A 100 12.85 17.61 -13.00
CA PHE A 100 13.62 16.44 -12.58
C PHE A 100 14.97 16.40 -13.29
N HIS A 101 16.01 16.02 -12.56
CA HIS A 101 17.33 15.83 -13.14
C HIS A 101 17.37 14.52 -13.94
N TRP A 102 17.69 14.57 -15.25
CA TRP A 102 17.58 13.37 -16.11
C TRP A 102 18.49 12.21 -15.65
N ARG A 103 19.71 12.50 -15.18
CA ARG A 103 20.64 11.46 -14.70
C ARG A 103 20.27 10.92 -13.31
N HIS A 104 20.09 11.79 -12.32
CA HIS A 104 19.91 11.38 -10.93
C HIS A 104 18.49 10.90 -10.62
N HIS A 105 17.47 11.43 -11.31
CA HIS A 105 16.08 11.06 -11.06
C HIS A 105 15.58 10.09 -12.13
N VAL A 106 15.54 10.50 -13.40
CA VAL A 106 14.95 9.68 -14.48
C VAL A 106 15.76 8.43 -14.77
N ALA A 107 17.08 8.56 -15.00
CA ALA A 107 17.92 7.41 -15.33
C ALA A 107 18.10 6.47 -14.13
N SER A 108 18.15 6.99 -12.90
CA SER A 108 18.20 6.16 -11.69
C SER A 108 16.90 5.38 -11.49
N PHE A 109 15.75 5.99 -11.76
CA PHE A 109 14.45 5.33 -11.71
C PHE A 109 14.36 4.20 -12.74
N ILE A 110 14.71 4.49 -14.00
CA ILE A 110 14.66 3.47 -15.07
C ILE A 110 15.60 2.30 -14.78
N ASP A 111 16.78 2.56 -14.20
CA ASP A 111 17.75 1.53 -13.83
C ASP A 111 17.22 0.59 -12.72
N LYS A 112 16.57 1.15 -11.70
CA LYS A 112 15.97 0.38 -10.59
C LYS A 112 14.72 -0.40 -11.00
N ASN A 113 14.01 0.08 -12.02
CA ASN A 113 12.72 -0.47 -12.45
C ASN A 113 12.79 -1.04 -13.89
N TRP A 114 13.98 -1.48 -14.33
CA TRP A 114 14.20 -1.93 -15.71
C TRP A 114 13.25 -3.07 -16.13
N ASP A 115 13.14 -4.09 -15.28
CA ASP A 115 12.32 -5.29 -15.55
C ASP A 115 10.82 -5.02 -15.57
N ILE A 116 10.40 -3.88 -15.01
CA ILE A 116 9.00 -3.41 -15.03
C ILE A 116 8.74 -2.60 -16.30
N ILE A 117 9.68 -1.72 -16.66
CA ILE A 117 9.51 -0.78 -17.76
C ILE A 117 9.64 -1.49 -19.11
N PHE A 118 10.56 -2.44 -19.21
CA PHE A 118 10.89 -3.12 -20.46
C PHE A 118 10.39 -4.57 -20.48
N PRO A 119 10.01 -5.08 -21.66
CA PRO A 119 9.80 -6.51 -21.86
C PRO A 119 11.04 -7.35 -21.49
N PRO A 120 10.86 -8.59 -20.99
CA PRO A 120 11.95 -9.43 -20.47
C PRO A 120 13.02 -9.82 -21.51
N ASP A 121 12.70 -9.74 -22.81
CA ASP A 121 13.64 -9.94 -23.91
C ASP A 121 14.62 -8.76 -24.09
N THR A 122 14.41 -7.64 -23.39
CA THR A 122 15.16 -6.40 -23.59
C THR A 122 16.43 -6.35 -22.75
N LYS A 123 17.58 -6.67 -23.37
CA LYS A 123 18.89 -6.53 -22.74
C LYS A 123 19.30 -5.06 -22.56
N MET A 124 19.83 -4.72 -21.39
CA MET A 124 20.35 -3.39 -21.09
C MET A 124 21.64 -3.09 -21.90
N LYS A 125 21.57 -2.09 -22.80
CA LYS A 125 22.74 -1.65 -23.59
C LYS A 125 23.70 -0.82 -22.73
N LYS A 126 25.01 -1.06 -22.78
CA LYS A 126 26.02 -0.35 -21.93
C LYS A 126 25.97 1.19 -21.95
N LYS A 127 25.44 1.83 -23.02
CA LYS A 127 25.36 3.30 -23.16
C LYS A 127 23.92 3.85 -23.21
N TRP A 128 22.93 3.12 -22.70
CA TRP A 128 21.51 3.50 -22.79
C TRP A 128 21.18 4.86 -22.14
N ARG A 129 21.91 5.24 -21.08
CA ARG A 129 21.67 6.50 -20.35
C ARG A 129 21.79 7.73 -21.25
N GLY A 130 22.70 7.70 -22.24
CA GLY A 130 22.85 8.80 -23.20
C GLY A 130 21.64 8.97 -24.13
N THR A 131 20.89 7.89 -24.37
CA THR A 131 19.66 7.93 -25.17
C THR A 131 18.57 8.75 -24.47
N ILE A 132 18.56 8.80 -23.14
CA ILE A 132 17.60 9.63 -22.39
C ILE A 132 17.81 11.11 -22.72
N ALA A 133 19.03 11.61 -22.58
CA ALA A 133 19.36 13.00 -22.86
C ALA A 133 19.10 13.37 -24.34
N GLY A 134 19.46 12.48 -25.28
CA GLY A 134 19.18 12.68 -26.69
C GLY A 134 17.68 12.74 -27.00
N THR A 135 16.89 11.88 -26.36
CA THR A 135 15.43 11.85 -26.54
C THR A 135 14.78 13.11 -25.95
N LEU A 136 15.18 13.52 -24.75
CA LEU A 136 14.68 14.75 -24.12
C LEU A 136 14.92 15.98 -25.00
N SER A 137 16.13 16.10 -25.57
CA SER A 137 16.47 17.20 -26.49
C SER A 137 15.72 17.12 -27.82
N HIS A 138 15.55 15.93 -28.40
CA HIS A 138 14.88 15.75 -29.69
C HIS A 138 13.39 16.15 -29.65
N PHE A 139 12.70 15.87 -28.55
CA PHE A 139 11.28 16.17 -28.38
C PHE A 139 11.01 17.50 -27.63
N SER A 140 12.05 18.32 -27.46
CA SER A 140 11.95 19.68 -26.92
C SER A 140 11.76 20.69 -28.07
N PRO A 141 10.92 21.73 -27.92
CA PRO A 141 10.21 22.17 -26.72
C PRO A 141 8.70 21.81 -26.75
N PHE A 142 8.30 20.70 -27.41
CA PHE A 142 6.89 20.40 -27.62
C PHE A 142 6.34 19.29 -26.71
N ILE A 143 7.12 18.27 -26.36
CA ILE A 143 6.74 17.29 -25.31
C ILE A 143 7.48 17.60 -24.01
N PHE A 144 8.78 17.91 -24.10
CA PHE A 144 9.63 18.19 -22.95
C PHE A 144 10.05 19.66 -22.90
N VAL A 145 10.26 20.17 -21.69
CA VAL A 145 10.78 21.51 -21.44
C VAL A 145 12.08 21.39 -20.66
N SER A 146 13.12 22.08 -21.14
CA SER A 146 14.41 22.19 -20.46
C SER A 146 14.36 23.30 -19.41
N GLY A 147 14.87 23.00 -18.21
CA GLY A 147 15.00 23.93 -17.10
C GLY A 147 16.31 24.71 -17.08
N THR A 148 17.19 24.55 -18.08
CA THR A 148 18.53 25.17 -18.08
C THR A 148 18.47 26.69 -17.93
N SER A 149 17.53 27.36 -18.61
CA SER A 149 17.34 28.81 -18.51
C SER A 149 16.80 29.27 -17.15
N ILE A 150 16.20 28.37 -16.37
CA ILE A 150 15.58 28.68 -15.08
C ILE A 150 16.58 28.53 -13.93
N PHE A 151 17.39 27.46 -13.97
CA PHE A 151 18.32 27.14 -12.88
C PHE A 151 19.76 27.57 -13.16
N ASN A 152 20.06 28.05 -14.37
CA ASN A 152 21.43 28.22 -14.88
C ASN A 152 22.30 26.94 -14.74
N GLU A 153 21.64 25.79 -14.62
CA GLU A 153 22.24 24.47 -14.51
C GLU A 153 21.66 23.60 -15.62
N PRO A 154 22.49 22.88 -16.40
CA PRO A 154 21.98 21.93 -17.37
C PRO A 154 21.31 20.73 -16.67
N ALA A 155 20.66 19.87 -17.46
CA ALA A 155 20.15 18.55 -17.07
C ALA A 155 18.80 18.48 -16.32
N TRP A 156 18.11 19.60 -16.11
CA TRP A 156 16.78 19.65 -15.52
C TRP A 156 15.68 19.63 -16.60
N TRP A 157 14.69 18.74 -16.47
CA TRP A 157 13.65 18.53 -17.47
C TRP A 157 12.28 18.32 -16.85
N THR A 158 11.22 18.70 -17.57
CA THR A 158 9.83 18.43 -17.19
C THR A 158 8.94 18.19 -18.41
N LEU A 159 7.72 17.73 -18.19
CA LEU A 159 6.69 17.60 -19.22
C LEU A 159 6.05 18.96 -19.50
N LYS A 160 5.87 19.29 -20.78
CA LYS A 160 5.25 20.57 -21.17
C LYS A 160 3.79 20.66 -20.75
N TYR A 161 3.04 19.59 -21.01
CA TYR A 161 1.63 19.48 -20.65
C TYR A 161 1.54 18.51 -19.48
N THR A 162 1.40 19.06 -18.27
CA THR A 162 1.46 18.25 -17.06
C THR A 162 0.19 17.43 -16.87
N SER A 163 -0.96 17.96 -17.25
CA SER A 163 -2.26 17.33 -17.07
C SER A 163 -2.58 16.24 -18.10
N LEU A 164 -1.77 16.08 -19.16
CA LEU A 164 -1.97 15.02 -20.15
C LEU A 164 -1.34 13.70 -19.69
N SER A 165 -2.10 12.61 -19.82
CA SER A 165 -1.60 11.27 -19.50
C SER A 165 -0.59 10.77 -20.55
N PRO A 166 0.30 9.82 -20.20
CA PRO A 166 1.27 9.27 -21.15
C PRO A 166 0.63 8.65 -22.40
N TYR A 167 -0.56 8.06 -22.25
CA TYR A 167 -1.35 7.55 -23.36
C TYR A 167 -1.72 8.65 -24.36
N VAL A 168 -2.29 9.75 -23.86
CA VAL A 168 -2.76 10.86 -24.68
C VAL A 168 -1.60 11.50 -25.42
N ILE A 169 -0.48 11.79 -24.73
CA ILE A 169 0.73 12.34 -25.36
C ILE A 169 1.25 11.41 -26.47
N THR A 170 1.21 10.09 -26.25
CA THR A 170 1.63 9.11 -27.24
C THR A 170 0.73 9.11 -28.48
N GLN A 171 -0.60 9.17 -28.30
CA GLN A 171 -1.55 9.21 -29.40
C GLN A 171 -1.40 10.49 -30.23
N LEU A 172 -1.28 11.65 -29.55
CA LEU A 172 -1.02 12.93 -30.22
C LEU A 172 0.27 12.89 -31.05
N HIS A 173 1.32 12.29 -30.51
CA HIS A 173 2.58 12.14 -31.23
C HIS A 173 2.48 11.19 -32.45
N ALA A 174 1.74 10.09 -32.33
CA ALA A 174 1.48 9.18 -33.45
C ALA A 174 0.73 9.90 -34.58
N GLU A 175 -0.28 10.69 -34.22
CA GLU A 175 -1.09 11.44 -35.18
C GLU A 175 -0.31 12.57 -35.86
N MET A 176 0.57 13.23 -35.11
CA MET A 176 1.54 14.17 -35.67
C MET A 176 2.44 13.52 -36.73
N ILE A 177 2.93 12.30 -36.49
CA ILE A 177 3.73 11.56 -37.49
C ILE A 177 2.89 11.22 -38.73
N ASN A 178 1.64 10.81 -38.54
CA ASN A 178 0.73 10.51 -39.65
C ASN A 178 0.50 11.75 -40.52
N GLU A 179 0.16 12.90 -39.92
CA GLU A 179 -0.01 14.17 -40.65
C GLU A 179 1.26 14.58 -41.39
N LYS A 180 2.42 14.46 -40.75
CA LYS A 180 3.73 14.74 -41.38
C LYS A 180 3.98 13.84 -42.58
N GLY A 181 3.60 12.56 -42.50
CA GLY A 181 3.67 11.60 -43.61
C GLY A 181 2.77 11.99 -44.78
N VAL A 182 1.54 12.42 -44.49
CA VAL A 182 0.57 12.90 -45.50
C VAL A 182 1.05 14.18 -46.19
N LEU A 183 1.63 15.13 -45.46
CA LEU A 183 2.19 16.35 -46.05
C LEU A 183 3.37 16.04 -46.98
N LYS A 184 4.24 15.10 -46.58
CA LYS A 184 5.35 14.62 -47.40
C LYS A 184 4.88 13.93 -48.67
N SER A 185 3.88 13.05 -48.59
CA SER A 185 3.34 12.35 -49.77
C SER A 185 2.69 13.33 -50.76
N LYS A 186 2.04 14.38 -50.25
CA LYS A 186 1.46 15.47 -51.05
C LYS A 186 2.47 16.53 -51.51
N LYS A 187 3.77 16.38 -51.20
CA LYS A 187 4.85 17.35 -51.51
C LYS A 187 4.57 18.78 -51.02
N LEU A 188 3.82 18.91 -49.93
CA LEU A 188 3.51 20.20 -49.29
C LEU A 188 4.66 20.62 -48.35
N LYS A 189 4.76 21.93 -48.07
CA LYS A 189 5.71 22.46 -47.08
C LYS A 189 5.38 21.88 -45.70
N VAL A 190 6.35 21.21 -45.08
CA VAL A 190 6.20 20.61 -43.75
C VAL A 190 6.55 21.66 -42.68
N PRO A 191 5.62 22.02 -41.78
CA PRO A 191 5.87 22.91 -40.64
C PRO A 191 6.89 22.35 -39.65
N SER A 192 7.29 23.15 -38.65
CA SER A 192 8.14 22.64 -37.57
C SER A 192 7.40 21.57 -36.74
N ASP A 193 8.14 20.63 -36.14
CA ASP A 193 7.54 19.55 -35.35
C ASP A 193 6.72 20.09 -34.16
N ALA A 194 7.16 21.21 -33.58
CA ALA A 194 6.42 21.88 -32.50
C ALA A 194 5.10 22.50 -32.98
N GLU A 195 5.07 23.11 -34.17
CA GLU A 195 3.84 23.66 -34.77
C GLU A 195 2.86 22.55 -35.12
N LEU A 196 3.36 21.44 -35.69
CA LEU A 196 2.52 20.31 -36.05
C LEU A 196 1.91 19.66 -34.80
N PHE A 197 2.70 19.48 -33.74
CA PHE A 197 2.21 18.94 -32.47
C PHE A 197 1.14 19.84 -31.84
N HIS A 198 1.36 21.16 -31.82
CA HIS A 198 0.37 22.12 -31.31
C HIS A 198 -0.91 22.14 -32.13
N LYS A 199 -0.82 22.02 -33.45
CA LYS A 199 -1.99 21.93 -34.33
C LYS A 199 -2.81 20.68 -34.02
N VAL A 200 -2.15 19.52 -33.91
CA VAL A 200 -2.79 18.26 -33.52
C VAL A 200 -3.41 18.40 -32.13
N LEU A 201 -2.68 18.97 -31.17
CA LEU A 201 -3.18 19.19 -29.82
C LEU A 201 -4.48 20.02 -29.80
N GLY A 202 -4.54 21.14 -30.52
CA GLY A 202 -5.74 22.00 -30.59
C GLY A 202 -6.93 21.38 -31.35
N VAL A 203 -6.70 20.35 -32.16
CA VAL A 203 -7.78 19.60 -32.85
C VAL A 203 -8.38 18.53 -31.93
N TYR A 204 -7.58 17.98 -31.01
CA TYR A 204 -7.95 16.79 -30.24
C TYR A 204 -8.21 17.06 -28.76
N VAL A 205 -7.76 18.18 -28.21
CA VAL A 205 -7.96 18.55 -26.80
C VAL A 205 -8.78 19.84 -26.75
N GLU A 206 -10.08 19.71 -26.47
CA GLU A 206 -11.04 20.84 -26.47
C GLU A 206 -11.01 21.66 -25.17
N ASP A 207 -10.61 21.04 -24.06
CA ASP A 207 -10.64 21.65 -22.73
C ASP A 207 -9.35 22.46 -22.44
N GLU A 208 -9.51 23.80 -22.32
CA GLU A 208 -8.44 24.78 -22.00
C GLU A 208 -7.66 24.44 -20.71
N GLU A 209 -8.26 23.74 -19.74
CA GLU A 209 -7.59 23.29 -18.52
C GLU A 209 -6.42 22.33 -18.80
N TYR A 210 -6.48 21.50 -19.86
CA TYR A 210 -5.41 20.56 -20.20
C TYR A 210 -4.33 21.14 -21.11
N LEU A 211 -4.60 22.32 -21.68
CA LEU A 211 -3.64 23.09 -22.48
C LEU A 211 -2.72 23.95 -21.60
N GLN A 212 -2.93 23.97 -20.28
CA GLN A 212 -2.04 24.65 -19.34
C GLN A 212 -0.62 24.11 -19.46
N THR A 213 0.20 24.87 -20.19
CA THR A 213 1.64 24.64 -20.26
C THR A 213 2.26 24.86 -18.90
N PHE A 214 3.31 24.13 -18.58
CA PHE A 214 4.10 24.36 -17.37
C PHE A 214 4.63 25.81 -17.35
N ILE A 215 3.98 26.69 -16.58
CA ILE A 215 4.41 28.08 -16.37
C ILE A 215 5.14 28.14 -15.03
N VAL A 216 6.41 28.55 -15.07
CA VAL A 216 7.32 28.67 -13.91
C VAL A 216 6.76 29.58 -12.80
N ASN A 217 5.82 30.47 -13.15
CA ASN A 217 5.29 31.51 -12.27
C ASN A 217 4.05 31.10 -11.45
N THR A 218 3.46 29.92 -11.67
CA THR A 218 2.21 29.50 -10.97
C THR A 218 2.48 28.60 -9.75
N ILE A 219 3.60 28.81 -9.05
CA ILE A 219 3.81 28.28 -7.68
C ILE A 219 3.60 29.41 -6.63
N GLN A 220 3.05 30.54 -7.05
CA GLN A 220 2.37 31.46 -6.14
C GLN A 220 0.87 31.34 -6.42
N VAL A 221 0.06 31.23 -5.34
CA VAL A 221 -1.41 31.03 -5.28
C VAL A 221 -1.80 29.52 -5.26
N ASP A 222 -2.33 28.88 -4.21
CA ASP A 222 -2.97 29.30 -2.96
C ASP A 222 -2.58 28.35 -1.80
N ILE A 223 -1.64 28.75 -0.94
CA ILE A 223 -1.77 28.45 0.48
C ILE A 223 -2.56 29.63 1.02
N LYS A 224 -3.88 29.48 1.13
CA LYS A 224 -4.62 30.31 2.07
C LYS A 224 -4.12 29.93 3.45
N ASP A 225 -3.18 30.73 3.94
CA ASP A 225 -2.93 30.91 5.35
C ASP A 225 -4.23 31.46 5.98
N ASP A 226 -5.14 30.56 6.31
CA ASP A 226 -6.31 30.83 7.15
C ASP A 226 -6.16 30.05 8.46
N TYR A 227 -5.01 30.26 9.11
CA TYR A 227 -4.83 30.05 10.54
C TYR A 227 -4.75 31.42 11.20
N ASP A 228 -5.85 32.17 11.21
CA ASP A 228 -6.16 33.17 12.24
C ASP A 228 -7.55 33.75 12.02
N LYS A 229 -8.58 32.98 12.40
CA LYS A 229 -9.90 33.46 12.84
C LYS A 229 -10.69 32.30 13.41
N VAL A 230 -10.62 32.14 14.73
CA VAL A 230 -11.55 31.31 15.50
C VAL A 230 -12.96 31.86 15.30
N PRO A 231 -13.91 31.12 14.69
CA PRO A 231 -15.31 31.52 14.72
C PRO A 231 -15.84 31.27 16.13
N ALA A 232 -16.39 32.31 16.76
CA ALA A 232 -17.05 32.20 18.05
C ALA A 232 -18.08 31.05 18.04
N VAL A 233 -17.88 30.09 18.94
CA VAL A 233 -18.77 28.94 19.15
C VAL A 233 -20.18 29.43 19.48
N ARG A 234 -21.13 29.11 18.59
CA ARG A 234 -22.56 29.24 18.88
C ARG A 234 -22.92 28.28 20.01
N LYS A 235 -23.50 28.82 21.09
CA LYS A 235 -24.01 28.04 22.24
C LYS A 235 -25.00 26.95 21.75
N PRO A 236 -24.89 25.70 22.20
CA PRO A 236 -25.83 24.66 21.83
C PRO A 236 -27.22 24.94 22.45
N VAL A 237 -28.23 24.96 21.58
CA VAL A 237 -29.65 25.02 21.96
C VAL A 237 -30.03 23.69 22.61
N ARG A 238 -30.47 23.74 23.87
CA ARG A 238 -31.05 22.62 24.62
C ARG A 238 -32.31 22.12 23.92
N THR A 239 -32.26 20.92 23.33
CA THR A 239 -33.46 20.12 23.07
C THR A 239 -33.68 19.18 24.25
N LYS A 240 -34.76 19.42 25.00
CA LYS A 240 -35.24 18.55 26.09
C LYS A 240 -35.67 17.21 25.48
N ARG A 241 -34.95 16.12 25.77
CA ARG A 241 -35.54 14.77 25.73
C ARG A 241 -36.06 14.45 27.13
N LYS A 242 -37.38 14.28 27.22
CA LYS A 242 -38.10 13.81 28.41
C LYS A 242 -37.60 12.40 28.76
N GLY A 243 -37.36 12.19 30.05
CA GLY A 243 -36.90 10.93 30.58
C GLY A 243 -38.00 9.86 30.66
N CYS A 244 -37.55 8.63 30.87
CA CYS A 244 -38.25 7.71 31.75
C CYS A 244 -37.18 6.92 32.52
N SER A 245 -37.19 7.12 33.83
CA SER A 245 -36.41 6.41 34.82
C SER A 245 -37.32 5.43 35.56
N SER A 246 -36.85 4.21 35.75
CA SER A 246 -37.07 3.36 36.93
C SER A 246 -36.30 2.07 36.66
N SER A 247 -35.62 1.38 37.55
CA SER A 247 -35.34 1.50 38.98
C SER A 247 -34.66 0.16 39.26
N LEU A 248 -33.53 0.13 39.99
CA LEU A 248 -32.93 -1.11 40.45
C LEU A 248 -33.92 -1.96 41.26
N ASN A 249 -33.78 -3.29 41.21
CA ASN A 249 -33.57 -4.10 42.42
C ASN A 249 -33.05 -5.51 42.09
N ASN A 250 -32.32 -6.05 43.07
CA ASN A 250 -31.25 -7.05 42.99
C ASN A 250 -31.79 -8.51 43.21
N PRO A 251 -30.95 -9.57 43.39
CA PRO A 251 -31.13 -10.88 42.74
C PRO A 251 -31.57 -12.02 43.71
N ARG A 252 -32.00 -13.16 43.13
CA ARG A 252 -31.67 -14.57 43.51
C ARG A 252 -32.83 -15.57 43.29
N LYS A 253 -32.43 -16.77 42.84
CA LYS A 253 -33.07 -18.11 42.86
C LYS A 253 -34.24 -18.39 41.90
N LEU A 254 -34.04 -19.38 41.03
CA LEU A 254 -34.87 -20.60 40.97
C LEU A 254 -34.27 -21.66 40.03
N PHE A 255 -33.98 -22.84 40.58
CA PHE A 255 -33.87 -24.12 39.88
C PHE A 255 -35.28 -24.68 39.69
N LYS A 256 -35.62 -25.20 38.50
CA LYS A 256 -36.15 -26.57 38.25
C LYS A 256 -36.72 -26.74 36.83
N ASP A 257 -36.26 -27.82 36.21
CA ASP A 257 -36.94 -28.85 35.41
C ASP A 257 -37.87 -28.48 34.25
N GLY A 258 -37.57 -29.07 33.09
CA GLY A 258 -38.41 -29.06 31.90
C GLY A 258 -37.77 -29.81 30.74
N SER A 259 -37.80 -31.13 30.82
CA SER A 259 -37.40 -32.12 29.81
C SER A 259 -38.18 -32.01 28.49
N ALA A 260 -37.48 -32.05 27.35
CA ALA A 260 -37.98 -32.65 26.11
C ALA A 260 -36.77 -33.11 25.27
N SER A 261 -36.66 -34.43 25.14
CA SER A 261 -35.58 -35.22 24.56
C SER A 261 -35.86 -35.61 23.09
N LEU A 262 -34.86 -36.27 22.49
CA LEU A 262 -34.93 -37.17 21.31
C LEU A 262 -34.88 -36.44 19.95
N ASP A 263 -34.06 -36.81 18.96
CA ASP A 263 -33.31 -38.06 18.72
C ASP A 263 -32.42 -37.86 17.45
N LEU A 264 -31.18 -38.36 17.30
CA LEU A 264 -30.76 -39.71 16.84
C LEU A 264 -29.27 -39.65 16.34
N PRO A 265 -28.56 -40.75 16.00
CA PRO A 265 -27.44 -41.26 16.79
C PRO A 265 -26.05 -41.21 16.10
N ILE A 266 -25.01 -41.26 16.94
CA ILE A 266 -23.62 -41.53 16.58
C ILE A 266 -23.42 -43.06 16.48
N LYS A 267 -22.91 -43.55 15.34
CA LYS A 267 -22.36 -44.92 15.22
C LYS A 267 -20.82 -44.85 15.14
N PRO A 268 -20.10 -45.77 15.81
CA PRO A 268 -18.64 -45.76 15.90
C PRO A 268 -17.97 -46.45 14.69
N LEU A 269 -16.84 -45.90 14.25
CA LEU A 269 -15.97 -46.48 13.22
C LEU A 269 -15.12 -47.62 13.83
N ARG A 270 -15.11 -48.79 13.16
CA ARG A 270 -14.22 -49.93 13.43
C ARG A 270 -12.92 -49.82 12.60
N THR A 271 -11.85 -50.37 13.16
CA THR A 271 -10.46 -50.40 12.68
C THR A 271 -10.15 -51.63 11.80
N GLU A 272 -9.27 -51.38 10.79
CA GLU A 272 -8.30 -52.27 10.08
C GLU A 272 -8.83 -53.46 9.21
N PRO A 273 -8.14 -53.91 8.13
CA PRO A 273 -6.67 -53.90 7.96
C PRO A 273 -6.06 -53.57 6.57
N GLU A 274 -4.74 -53.39 6.61
CA GLU A 274 -3.73 -53.27 5.55
C GLU A 274 -3.75 -54.37 4.46
N GLU A 275 -3.53 -53.98 3.20
CA GLU A 275 -2.91 -54.85 2.19
C GLU A 275 -1.87 -54.09 1.34
N LYS A 276 -0.65 -54.63 1.32
CA LYS A 276 0.49 -54.23 0.51
C LYS A 276 0.41 -54.88 -0.87
N VAL A 277 0.60 -54.11 -1.94
CA VAL A 277 1.09 -54.65 -3.22
C VAL A 277 2.16 -53.71 -3.80
N GLN A 278 3.38 -54.23 -3.91
CA GLN A 278 4.48 -53.68 -4.70
C GLN A 278 4.34 -54.19 -6.15
N SER A 279 4.54 -53.31 -7.13
CA SER A 279 5.13 -53.72 -8.41
C SER A 279 5.72 -52.52 -9.15
N GLN A 280 7.02 -52.61 -9.42
CA GLN A 280 7.79 -51.79 -10.36
C GLN A 280 7.31 -52.04 -11.80
N ILE A 281 7.47 -51.04 -12.70
CA ILE A 281 8.13 -51.14 -14.03
C ILE A 281 7.60 -50.09 -15.05
N ASN A 282 8.58 -49.38 -15.63
CA ASN A 282 8.68 -48.66 -16.92
C ASN A 282 7.94 -47.34 -17.21
N CYS A 283 8.76 -46.28 -17.27
CA CYS A 283 8.58 -45.10 -18.12
C CYS A 283 8.61 -45.46 -19.62
N PRO A 284 7.70 -44.92 -20.44
CA PRO A 284 7.94 -44.72 -21.86
C PRO A 284 8.49 -43.30 -22.11
N LYS A 285 9.68 -43.22 -22.70
CA LYS A 285 10.19 -42.00 -23.34
C LYS A 285 9.31 -41.69 -24.55
N LYS A 286 8.74 -40.48 -24.63
CA LYS A 286 8.28 -39.88 -25.88
C LYS A 286 8.86 -38.49 -26.04
N GLU A 287 9.50 -38.33 -27.18
CA GLU A 287 10.17 -37.14 -27.69
C GLU A 287 9.21 -35.95 -27.73
N VAL A 288 9.67 -34.80 -27.23
CA VAL A 288 8.96 -33.52 -27.39
C VAL A 288 9.86 -32.60 -28.18
N THR A 289 9.42 -32.34 -29.41
CA THR A 289 9.90 -31.34 -30.35
C THR A 289 10.01 -29.96 -29.72
N GLU A 290 11.14 -29.30 -29.97
CA GLU A 290 11.42 -27.91 -29.64
C GLU A 290 10.34 -26.99 -30.22
N ASN A 291 9.49 -26.44 -29.35
CA ASN A 291 8.80 -25.19 -29.60
C ASN A 291 9.18 -24.25 -28.46
N ALA A 292 9.89 -23.18 -28.81
CA ALA A 292 10.25 -22.11 -27.90
C ALA A 292 8.98 -21.37 -27.44
N GLU A 293 8.33 -21.91 -26.42
CA GLU A 293 7.25 -21.22 -25.70
C GLU A 293 7.87 -20.02 -24.98
N GLY A 294 7.52 -18.82 -25.47
CA GLY A 294 7.88 -17.57 -24.83
C GLY A 294 7.50 -17.59 -23.36
N ILE A 295 8.46 -17.25 -22.51
CA ILE A 295 8.33 -17.23 -21.05
C ILE A 295 7.02 -16.53 -20.69
N LYS A 296 6.04 -17.30 -20.20
CA LYS A 296 4.86 -16.79 -19.51
C LYS A 296 5.36 -16.03 -18.30
N LEU A 297 5.38 -14.70 -18.41
CA LEU A 297 5.59 -13.81 -17.28
C LEU A 297 4.31 -13.84 -16.43
N TYR A 298 4.08 -14.95 -15.73
CA TYR A 298 3.23 -14.94 -14.56
C TYR A 298 3.98 -14.10 -13.55
N ASP A 299 3.55 -12.85 -13.35
CA ASP A 299 3.93 -12.08 -12.18
C ASP A 299 2.92 -12.43 -11.07
N PRO A 300 3.26 -13.34 -10.14
CA PRO A 300 2.35 -13.83 -9.13
C PRO A 300 2.11 -12.82 -8.00
N PHE A 301 2.68 -11.59 -8.08
CA PHE A 301 2.99 -10.82 -6.87
C PHE A 301 2.41 -9.41 -6.71
N CYS A 302 1.59 -8.85 -7.61
CA CYS A 302 0.85 -7.63 -7.22
C CYS A 302 -0.58 -7.98 -6.85
N HIS A 303 -0.90 -7.86 -5.57
CA HIS A 303 -2.23 -7.41 -5.18
C HIS A 303 -2.06 -6.01 -4.63
N TYR A 304 -2.55 -5.00 -5.34
CA TYR A 304 -2.74 -3.68 -4.76
C TYR A 304 -3.94 -3.74 -3.82
N ASN A 305 -3.76 -3.17 -2.61
CA ASN A 305 -4.80 -2.82 -1.65
C ASN A 305 -6.05 -3.72 -1.65
N THR A 306 -5.93 -4.93 -1.12
CA THR A 306 -7.14 -5.60 -0.59
C THR A 306 -7.73 -4.76 0.56
N SER A 307 -6.93 -3.98 1.28
CA SER A 307 -7.33 -3.11 2.41
C SER A 307 -8.44 -2.09 2.12
N LEU A 308 -8.57 -1.60 0.89
CA LEU A 308 -9.64 -0.68 0.49
C LEU A 308 -10.72 -1.36 -0.36
N ASN A 309 -10.55 -2.63 -0.68
CA ASN A 309 -11.55 -3.39 -1.40
C ASN A 309 -12.68 -3.79 -0.44
N LYS A 310 -13.93 -3.55 -0.86
CA LYS A 310 -15.14 -3.97 -0.12
C LYS A 310 -15.09 -5.45 0.29
N LEU A 311 -14.45 -6.29 -0.51
CA LEU A 311 -14.21 -7.71 -0.24
C LEU A 311 -13.32 -7.97 0.99
N ALA A 312 -12.22 -7.24 1.20
CA ALA A 312 -11.39 -7.47 2.39
C ALA A 312 -12.02 -6.86 3.63
N TYR A 313 -12.74 -5.73 3.48
CA TYR A 313 -13.60 -5.20 4.54
C TYR A 313 -14.62 -6.27 5.00
N LEU A 314 -15.32 -6.90 4.05
CA LEU A 314 -16.26 -8.00 4.33
C LEU A 314 -15.59 -9.26 4.92
N ARG A 315 -14.33 -9.55 4.57
CA ARG A 315 -13.57 -10.63 5.24
C ARG A 315 -13.16 -10.27 6.67
N GLY A 316 -12.87 -8.99 6.92
CA GLY A 316 -12.55 -8.44 8.23
C GLY A 316 -13.75 -8.30 9.17
N THR A 317 -14.99 -8.28 8.66
CA THR A 317 -16.20 -8.24 9.51
C THR A 317 -16.52 -9.58 10.16
N SER A 318 -16.02 -10.69 9.60
CA SER A 318 -16.18 -12.04 10.18
C SER A 318 -15.65 -12.08 11.61
N LEU A 319 -16.46 -12.62 12.53
CA LEU A 319 -16.08 -12.80 13.94
C LEU A 319 -14.77 -13.58 14.09
N TYR A 320 -14.57 -14.58 13.22
CA TYR A 320 -13.35 -15.36 13.20
C TYR A 320 -12.11 -14.52 12.88
N THR A 321 -12.20 -13.67 11.85
CA THR A 321 -11.11 -12.75 11.48
C THR A 321 -10.89 -11.68 12.55
N LYS A 322 -11.95 -11.18 13.19
CA LYS A 322 -11.83 -10.23 14.32
C LYS A 322 -11.07 -10.81 15.52
N ILE A 323 -11.22 -12.11 15.77
CA ILE A 323 -10.59 -12.79 16.91
C ILE A 323 -9.17 -13.27 16.55
N THR A 324 -8.99 -13.79 15.34
CA THR A 324 -7.79 -14.54 14.94
C THR A 324 -6.91 -13.83 13.90
N GLY A 325 -7.33 -12.66 13.40
CA GLY A 325 -6.67 -11.98 12.30
C GLY A 325 -6.52 -12.87 11.04
N GLY A 326 -5.69 -12.41 10.12
CA GLY A 326 -5.24 -13.16 8.95
C GLY A 326 -3.76 -12.87 8.72
N ILE A 327 -2.99 -13.88 8.32
CA ILE A 327 -1.58 -13.68 7.92
C ILE A 327 -1.50 -13.96 6.43
N ARG A 328 -1.27 -12.90 5.66
CA ARG A 328 -0.95 -13.02 4.25
C ARG A 328 0.44 -13.61 4.07
N ARG A 329 0.54 -14.69 3.29
CA ARG A 329 1.79 -15.42 3.04
C ARG A 329 2.59 -14.92 1.84
N GLU A 330 1.97 -14.11 1.01
CA GLU A 330 2.58 -13.53 -0.18
C GLU A 330 3.14 -12.14 0.13
N PRO A 331 4.23 -11.72 -0.53
CA PRO A 331 4.66 -10.34 -0.48
C PRO A 331 3.59 -9.43 -1.09
N PHE A 332 3.56 -8.18 -0.64
CA PHE A 332 2.61 -7.18 -1.13
C PHE A 332 3.31 -5.83 -1.30
N LEU A 333 2.78 -5.02 -2.21
CA LEU A 333 3.36 -3.71 -2.47
C LEU A 333 2.87 -2.70 -1.44
N SER A 334 3.80 -1.95 -0.86
CA SER A 334 3.47 -0.80 -0.03
C SER A 334 2.82 0.31 -0.85
N PRO A 335 1.67 0.86 -0.43
CA PRO A 335 1.10 2.05 -1.06
C PRO A 335 1.94 3.32 -0.88
N TYR A 336 2.81 3.35 0.13
CA TYR A 336 3.61 4.52 0.48
C TYR A 336 5.01 4.47 -0.14
N SER A 337 5.82 3.46 0.19
CA SER A 337 7.20 3.37 -0.34
C SER A 337 7.29 2.72 -1.72
N GLU A 338 6.21 2.08 -2.20
CA GLU A 338 6.20 1.30 -3.43
C GLU A 338 7.25 0.16 -3.43
N ILE A 339 7.65 -0.31 -2.25
CA ILE A 339 8.54 -1.45 -2.07
C ILE A 339 7.68 -2.70 -1.84
N TYR A 340 8.12 -3.85 -2.38
CA TYR A 340 7.54 -5.13 -2.04
C TYR A 340 7.94 -5.53 -0.62
N LEU A 341 6.94 -5.54 0.26
CA LEU A 341 7.08 -6.01 1.61
C LEU A 341 6.98 -7.53 1.65
N LYS A 342 7.96 -8.15 2.30
CA LYS A 342 7.91 -9.58 2.61
C LYS A 342 6.76 -9.85 3.59
N PRO A 343 6.15 -11.04 3.55
CA PRO A 343 5.08 -11.42 4.47
C PRO A 343 5.52 -11.34 5.94
N TYR A 344 6.80 -11.59 6.21
CA TYR A 344 7.41 -11.52 7.54
C TYR A 344 8.60 -10.56 7.52
N ILE A 345 8.66 -9.69 8.53
CA ILE A 345 9.84 -8.91 8.90
C ILE A 345 10.86 -9.83 9.58
N ARG A 346 10.38 -10.67 10.50
CA ARG A 346 11.17 -11.64 11.26
C ARG A 346 10.26 -12.75 11.77
N ARG A 347 10.77 -13.98 11.85
CA ARG A 347 10.12 -15.09 12.56
C ARG A 347 11.06 -15.54 13.67
N ASP A 348 10.56 -15.58 14.90
CA ASP A 348 11.35 -15.83 16.09
C ASP A 348 10.88 -17.11 16.79
N THR A 349 11.75 -18.11 16.85
CA THR A 349 11.52 -19.41 17.48
C THR A 349 12.23 -19.53 18.84
N GLU A 350 12.94 -18.49 19.27
CA GLU A 350 13.79 -18.52 20.47
C GLU A 350 13.08 -17.87 21.65
N VAL A 351 12.43 -16.73 21.42
CA VAL A 351 11.80 -15.95 22.50
C VAL A 351 10.71 -16.76 23.19
N PHE A 352 10.81 -16.92 24.52
CA PHE A 352 9.85 -17.66 25.34
C PHE A 352 9.23 -16.75 26.43
N PRO A 353 8.08 -16.11 26.14
CA PRO A 353 7.43 -15.17 27.06
C PRO A 353 6.84 -15.84 28.31
N ALA A 354 6.66 -15.06 29.37
CA ALA A 354 6.14 -15.54 30.66
C ALA A 354 4.79 -16.26 30.53
N TRP A 355 3.89 -15.76 29.69
CA TRP A 355 2.61 -16.44 29.42
C TRP A 355 2.79 -17.85 28.85
N LEU A 356 3.71 -18.03 27.88
CA LEU A 356 3.94 -19.36 27.29
C LEU A 356 4.65 -20.30 28.26
N LYS A 357 5.55 -19.78 29.10
CA LYS A 357 6.18 -20.54 30.19
C LYS A 357 5.14 -21.12 31.14
N LEU A 358 4.23 -20.27 31.61
CA LEU A 358 3.14 -20.67 32.50
C LEU A 358 2.23 -21.72 31.85
N MET A 359 1.82 -21.52 30.60
CA MET A 359 0.96 -22.50 29.91
C MET A 359 1.66 -23.85 29.70
N ALA A 360 2.96 -23.84 29.38
CA ALA A 360 3.75 -25.05 29.24
C ALA A 360 3.88 -25.80 30.57
N GLU A 361 4.14 -25.08 31.67
CA GLU A 361 4.19 -25.63 33.02
C GLU A 361 2.86 -26.26 33.44
N ILE A 362 1.74 -25.60 33.16
CA ILE A 362 0.39 -26.15 33.42
C ILE A 362 0.17 -27.44 32.62
N GLN A 363 0.53 -27.46 31.34
CA GLN A 363 0.35 -28.64 30.49
C GLN A 363 1.19 -29.83 30.98
N LEU A 364 2.45 -29.60 31.34
CA LEU A 364 3.31 -30.64 31.90
C LEU A 364 2.74 -31.16 33.23
N THR A 365 2.49 -30.28 34.19
CA THR A 365 2.03 -30.67 35.54
C THR A 365 0.70 -31.41 35.55
N VAL A 366 -0.19 -31.16 34.58
CA VAL A 366 -1.47 -31.87 34.46
C VAL A 366 -1.29 -33.19 33.73
N ASN A 367 -0.56 -33.22 32.61
CA ASN A 367 -0.49 -34.41 31.76
C ASN A 367 0.48 -35.46 32.29
N THR A 368 1.58 -35.05 32.96
CA THR A 368 2.49 -35.97 33.65
C THR A 368 1.80 -36.75 34.77
N LYS A 369 0.60 -36.33 35.24
CA LYS A 369 -0.19 -37.13 36.18
C LYS A 369 -0.91 -38.32 35.55
N TYR A 370 -1.08 -38.31 34.23
CA TYR A 370 -1.79 -39.35 33.47
C TYR A 370 -0.86 -40.14 32.56
N ASP A 371 0.23 -39.52 32.10
CA ASP A 371 1.22 -40.08 31.18
C ASP A 371 2.61 -39.58 31.57
N ASP A 372 3.42 -40.45 32.18
CA ASP A 372 4.75 -40.12 32.72
C ASP A 372 5.74 -39.69 31.62
N ASP A 373 5.53 -40.13 30.37
CA ASP A 373 6.37 -39.81 29.20
C ASP A 373 5.80 -38.65 28.36
N TYR A 374 4.85 -37.86 28.91
CA TYR A 374 4.23 -36.76 28.17
C TYR A 374 5.23 -35.65 27.81
N GLU A 375 5.44 -35.47 26.51
CA GLU A 375 6.23 -34.36 25.95
C GLU A 375 5.36 -33.22 25.44
N LEU A 376 5.84 -31.98 25.62
CA LEU A 376 5.15 -30.80 25.11
C LEU A 376 5.19 -30.74 23.58
N PRO A 377 4.07 -30.37 22.93
CA PRO A 377 4.06 -30.21 21.49
C PRO A 377 5.00 -29.07 21.04
N PRO A 378 5.54 -29.15 19.82
CA PRO A 378 6.48 -28.15 19.32
C PRO A 378 5.83 -26.76 19.25
N ARG A 379 6.59 -25.77 19.70
CA ARG A 379 6.10 -24.39 19.83
C ARG A 379 6.04 -23.70 18.47
N ALA A 380 5.01 -22.87 18.30
CA ALA A 380 4.91 -22.01 17.12
C ALA A 380 5.87 -20.81 17.22
N PRO A 381 6.34 -20.26 16.08
CA PRO A 381 7.13 -19.03 16.07
C PRO A 381 6.29 -17.80 16.48
N ILE A 382 6.99 -16.77 16.95
CA ILE A 382 6.50 -15.40 17.05
C ILE A 382 6.80 -14.69 15.73
N ASP A 383 5.75 -14.34 15.00
CA ASP A 383 5.83 -13.76 13.67
C ASP A 383 5.70 -12.24 13.74
N TYR A 384 6.70 -11.53 13.24
CA TYR A 384 6.68 -10.08 13.07
C TYR A 384 6.32 -9.79 11.62
N THR A 385 5.24 -9.08 11.39
CA THR A 385 4.70 -8.76 10.06
C THR A 385 4.38 -7.27 9.95
N TYR A 386 4.24 -6.78 8.73
CA TYR A 386 3.65 -5.46 8.51
C TYR A 386 2.14 -5.49 8.81
N VAL A 387 1.53 -4.32 9.01
CA VAL A 387 0.08 -4.21 9.20
C VAL A 387 -0.66 -4.70 7.96
N GLN A 388 -1.76 -5.40 8.21
CA GLN A 388 -2.66 -5.94 7.20
C GLN A 388 -4.08 -5.56 7.60
N PRO A 389 -5.01 -5.41 6.64
CA PRO A 389 -6.39 -5.05 6.93
C PRO A 389 -7.07 -6.03 7.90
N GLU A 390 -6.69 -7.31 7.88
CA GLU A 390 -7.20 -8.33 8.81
C GLU A 390 -6.75 -8.08 10.28
N HIS A 391 -5.69 -7.32 10.51
CA HIS A 391 -5.21 -6.98 11.85
C HIS A 391 -6.01 -5.83 12.49
N ILE A 392 -6.56 -4.92 11.68
CA ILE A 392 -7.16 -3.66 12.17
C ILE A 392 -8.27 -3.87 13.20
N PRO A 393 -9.25 -4.79 13.03
CA PRO A 393 -10.31 -4.95 14.02
C PRO A 393 -9.78 -5.36 15.40
N ALA A 394 -8.82 -6.28 15.44
CA ALA A 394 -8.21 -6.76 16.68
C ALA A 394 -7.32 -5.68 17.32
N ILE A 395 -6.56 -4.94 16.51
CA ILE A 395 -5.74 -3.82 16.96
C ILE A 395 -6.62 -2.70 17.55
N ASN A 396 -7.67 -2.28 16.86
CA ASN A 396 -8.60 -1.26 17.35
C ASN A 396 -9.27 -1.70 18.65
N SER A 397 -9.66 -2.99 18.78
CA SER A 397 -10.18 -3.54 20.03
C SER A 397 -9.16 -3.45 21.18
N LEU A 398 -7.89 -3.78 20.92
CA LEU A 398 -6.81 -3.63 21.90
C LEU A 398 -6.53 -2.17 22.26
N CYS A 399 -6.57 -1.27 21.28
CA CYS A 399 -6.42 0.16 21.49
C CYS A 399 -7.51 0.69 22.42
N ASN A 400 -8.78 0.36 22.14
CA ASN A 400 -9.91 0.76 22.97
C ASN A 400 -9.84 0.19 24.40
N GLN A 401 -9.24 -0.99 24.58
CA GLN A 401 -9.11 -1.62 25.89
C GLN A 401 -7.94 -1.06 26.73
N PHE A 402 -6.77 -0.85 26.12
CA PHE A 402 -5.54 -0.54 26.85
C PHE A 402 -5.13 0.94 26.82
N PHE A 403 -5.64 1.71 25.84
CA PHE A 403 -5.41 3.14 25.69
C PHE A 403 -6.68 3.91 26.07
N TRP A 404 -7.49 4.32 25.10
CA TRP A 404 -8.75 5.05 25.27
C TRP A 404 -9.75 4.69 24.15
N PRO A 405 -11.07 4.87 24.35
CA PRO A 405 -12.06 4.51 23.34
C PRO A 405 -12.03 5.44 22.12
N GLY A 406 -12.43 4.91 20.97
CA GLY A 406 -12.57 5.66 19.72
C GLY A 406 -11.30 5.72 18.88
N ILE A 407 -10.27 4.92 19.21
CA ILE A 407 -9.06 4.82 18.38
C ILE A 407 -9.36 3.95 17.16
N ASP A 408 -9.07 4.49 15.98
CA ASP A 408 -9.08 3.78 14.72
C ASP A 408 -7.71 3.88 14.03
N LEU A 409 -7.09 2.73 13.77
CA LEU A 409 -5.78 2.62 13.11
C LEU A 409 -5.88 2.22 11.64
N THR A 410 -7.05 2.32 11.02
CA THR A 410 -7.23 2.04 9.59
C THR A 410 -6.28 2.86 8.70
N ASP A 411 -5.95 4.10 9.08
CA ASP A 411 -5.02 4.96 8.33
C ASP A 411 -3.60 4.40 8.22
N SER A 412 -3.19 3.52 9.14
CA SER A 412 -1.88 2.86 9.09
C SER A 412 -1.69 1.98 7.86
N LEU A 413 -2.78 1.55 7.23
CA LEU A 413 -2.75 0.77 5.98
C LEU A 413 -2.21 1.58 4.79
N LYS A 414 -2.14 2.91 4.89
CA LYS A 414 -1.54 3.78 3.87
C LYS A 414 -0.01 3.61 3.82
N TYR A 415 0.63 3.35 4.96
CA TYR A 415 2.09 3.27 5.11
C TYR A 415 2.50 2.02 5.90
N PRO A 416 2.24 0.80 5.37
CA PRO A 416 2.46 -0.45 6.09
C PRO A 416 3.92 -0.69 6.47
N ASP A 417 4.88 -0.13 5.73
CA ASP A 417 6.33 -0.24 6.00
C ASP A 417 6.73 0.33 7.35
N PHE A 418 5.98 1.34 7.80
CA PHE A 418 6.17 2.05 9.06
C PHE A 418 5.32 1.43 10.19
N SER A 419 5.09 0.13 10.09
CA SER A 419 4.34 -0.64 11.10
C SER A 419 5.04 -1.96 11.41
N CYS A 420 4.81 -2.46 12.61
CA CYS A 420 5.26 -3.78 13.02
C CYS A 420 4.15 -4.42 13.88
N VAL A 421 3.54 -5.48 13.40
CA VAL A 421 2.52 -6.28 14.09
C VAL A 421 3.14 -7.61 14.46
N VAL A 422 2.96 -8.03 15.72
CA VAL A 422 3.56 -9.24 16.27
C VAL A 422 2.47 -10.24 16.59
N LEU A 423 2.56 -11.42 16.00
CA LEU A 423 1.59 -12.50 16.13
C LEU A 423 2.23 -13.74 16.76
N TYR A 424 1.48 -14.42 17.61
CA TYR A 424 1.75 -15.79 18.01
C TYR A 424 0.64 -16.69 17.47
N LYS A 425 0.98 -17.54 16.49
CA LYS A 425 0.03 -18.24 15.62
C LYS A 425 -0.90 -17.25 14.90
N ARG A 426 -1.95 -16.82 15.57
CA ARG A 426 -3.02 -15.93 15.08
C ARG A 426 -3.38 -14.83 16.08
N LEU A 427 -2.84 -14.90 17.29
CA LEU A 427 -3.09 -13.92 18.33
C LEU A 427 -2.13 -12.74 18.15
N ILE A 428 -2.66 -11.51 18.02
CA ILE A 428 -1.84 -10.30 18.06
C ILE A 428 -1.34 -10.10 19.48
N VAL A 429 -0.03 -10.23 19.69
CA VAL A 429 0.65 -10.11 21.00
C VAL A 429 1.35 -8.77 21.19
N GLY A 430 1.61 -8.05 20.10
CA GLY A 430 2.12 -6.69 20.13
C GLY A 430 1.92 -5.98 18.79
N PHE A 431 2.00 -4.66 18.80
CA PHE A 431 2.03 -3.84 17.59
C PHE A 431 2.73 -2.51 17.86
N ALA A 432 3.32 -1.93 16.83
CA ALA A 432 3.85 -0.57 16.85
C ALA A 432 3.64 0.12 15.50
N PHE A 433 3.34 1.41 15.54
CA PHE A 433 3.03 2.23 14.38
C PHE A 433 3.80 3.54 14.41
N LEU A 434 4.28 3.94 13.23
CA LEU A 434 4.94 5.21 12.97
C LEU A 434 4.23 5.89 11.80
N VAL A 435 3.88 7.15 11.99
CA VAL A 435 3.30 8.01 10.96
C VAL A 435 4.45 8.76 10.29
N PRO A 436 4.74 8.47 9.02
CA PRO A 436 5.81 9.17 8.31
C PRO A 436 5.39 10.60 7.98
N ASP A 437 6.39 11.46 7.79
CA ASP A 437 6.26 12.79 7.17
C ASP A 437 5.26 13.71 7.88
N VAL A 438 5.23 13.67 9.21
CA VAL A 438 4.46 14.63 10.02
C VAL A 438 5.03 16.04 9.86
N SER A 439 6.35 16.13 9.69
CA SER A 439 7.05 17.33 9.22
C SER A 439 8.04 16.93 8.12
N TYR A 440 8.70 17.91 7.50
CA TYR A 440 9.72 17.67 6.47
C TYR A 440 10.90 16.83 6.98
N THR A 441 11.25 16.97 8.26
CA THR A 441 12.35 16.24 8.93
C THR A 441 11.89 15.20 9.94
N GLU A 442 10.59 15.10 10.24
CA GLU A 442 10.12 14.36 11.42
C GLU A 442 9.06 13.31 11.10
N ASN A 443 9.22 12.18 11.77
CA ASN A 443 8.27 11.09 11.84
C ASN A 443 7.71 10.99 13.26
N TYR A 444 6.47 10.55 13.41
CA TYR A 444 5.82 10.43 14.72
C TYR A 444 5.46 8.99 15.05
N MET A 445 5.98 8.44 16.14
CA MET A 445 5.58 7.12 16.63
C MET A 445 4.27 7.24 17.41
N SER A 446 3.17 6.81 16.80
CA SER A 446 1.82 7.04 17.31
C SER A 446 1.42 6.05 18.41
N PHE A 447 1.65 4.76 18.19
CA PHE A 447 1.28 3.71 19.15
C PHE A 447 2.35 2.63 19.23
N CYS A 448 2.63 2.16 20.44
CA CYS A 448 3.47 0.99 20.71
C CYS A 448 2.84 0.20 21.85
N PHE A 449 2.57 -1.09 21.62
CA PHE A 449 1.86 -1.95 22.55
C PHE A 449 2.43 -3.36 22.57
N THR A 450 2.55 -3.92 23.77
CA THR A 450 2.81 -5.35 23.96
C THR A 450 1.89 -5.86 25.07
N ARG A 451 1.23 -7.00 24.82
CA ARG A 451 0.32 -7.62 25.81
C ARG A 451 1.06 -7.90 27.13
N PRO A 452 0.45 -7.67 28.30
CA PRO A 452 1.12 -7.82 29.60
C PRO A 452 1.89 -9.14 29.79
N GLY A 453 1.30 -10.30 29.49
CA GLY A 453 1.98 -11.61 29.60
C GLY A 453 3.07 -11.88 28.56
N TRP A 454 3.27 -10.95 27.63
CA TRP A 454 4.24 -11.00 26.53
C TRP A 454 5.33 -9.94 26.65
N ARG A 455 5.37 -9.18 27.76
CA ARG A 455 6.40 -8.16 28.02
C ARG A 455 7.72 -8.78 28.50
N ASN A 456 8.75 -7.96 28.61
CA ASN A 456 10.06 -8.31 29.18
C ASN A 456 10.81 -9.48 28.48
N CYS A 457 10.51 -9.73 27.20
CA CYS A 457 11.16 -10.78 26.42
C CYS A 457 11.72 -10.27 25.07
N GLY A 458 11.88 -8.95 24.91
CA GLY A 458 12.50 -8.35 23.73
C GLY A 458 11.56 -7.97 22.58
N ILE A 459 10.27 -8.31 22.64
CA ILE A 459 9.29 -7.98 21.59
C ILE A 459 9.22 -6.47 21.32
N GLY A 460 8.98 -5.66 22.36
CA GLY A 460 8.93 -4.20 22.24
C GLY A 460 10.24 -3.59 21.73
N ARG A 461 11.38 -4.15 22.15
CA ARG A 461 12.71 -3.75 21.67
C ARG A 461 12.83 -3.96 20.17
N PHE A 462 12.43 -5.12 19.66
CA PHE A 462 12.50 -5.39 18.22
C PHE A 462 11.55 -4.50 17.41
N MET A 463 10.31 -4.28 17.88
CA MET A 463 9.36 -3.40 17.19
C MET A 463 9.91 -1.98 17.03
N VAL A 464 10.42 -1.39 18.11
CA VAL A 464 11.00 -0.04 18.09
C VAL A 464 12.26 0.00 17.21
N TYR A 465 13.14 -1.00 17.34
CA TYR A 465 14.31 -1.14 16.46
C TYR A 465 13.94 -1.15 14.98
N HIS A 466 12.92 -1.94 14.60
CA HIS A 466 12.45 -2.02 13.22
C HIS A 466 11.97 -0.66 12.72
N LEU A 467 11.09 0.03 13.47
CA LEU A 467 10.57 1.33 13.06
C LEU A 467 11.68 2.37 12.88
N ILE A 468 12.68 2.37 13.76
CA ILE A 468 13.85 3.24 13.66
C ILE A 468 14.68 2.95 12.39
N GLN A 469 14.82 1.68 12.02
CA GLN A 469 15.53 1.28 10.80
C GLN A 469 14.75 1.63 9.53
N THR A 470 13.42 1.67 9.59
CA THR A 470 12.61 2.10 8.43
C THR A 470 12.70 3.61 8.20
N SER A 471 12.88 4.42 9.26
CA SER A 471 12.89 5.88 9.20
C SER A 471 14.29 6.51 9.06
N LEU A 472 15.16 5.97 8.21
CA LEU A 472 16.53 6.50 8.07
C LEU A 472 16.52 7.95 7.55
N GLY A 473 17.29 8.82 8.21
CA GLY A 473 17.49 10.22 7.81
C GLY A 473 16.38 11.19 8.23
N LYS A 474 15.47 10.76 9.13
CA LYS A 474 14.46 11.63 9.74
C LYS A 474 14.41 11.40 11.25
N ASP A 475 14.16 12.47 11.98
CA ASP A 475 13.97 12.43 13.42
C ASP A 475 12.69 11.67 13.75
N ILE A 476 12.69 10.98 14.89
CA ILE A 476 11.50 10.29 15.39
C ILE A 476 11.06 10.94 16.69
N THR A 477 9.82 11.38 16.74
CA THR A 477 9.20 11.97 17.92
C THR A 477 8.13 11.05 18.48
N LEU A 478 7.91 11.10 19.80
CA LEU A 478 6.85 10.34 20.47
C LEU A 478 6.38 11.04 21.75
N HIS A 479 5.18 10.69 22.18
CA HIS A 479 4.65 11.06 23.49
C HIS A 479 4.53 9.81 24.36
N VAL A 480 4.97 9.89 25.62
CA VAL A 480 4.87 8.79 26.58
C VAL A 480 4.39 9.31 27.93
N SER A 481 3.39 8.66 28.53
CA SER A 481 2.93 8.99 29.88
C SER A 481 4.09 8.93 30.88
N ILE A 482 4.16 9.89 31.80
CA ILE A 482 5.24 9.99 32.80
C ILE A 482 5.41 8.70 33.61
N ASN A 483 4.30 8.06 33.98
CA ASN A 483 4.30 6.82 34.79
C ASN A 483 4.49 5.54 33.94
N ASN A 484 4.73 5.64 32.63
CA ASN A 484 4.79 4.47 31.77
C ASN A 484 6.22 3.89 31.73
N PRO A 485 6.43 2.60 32.10
CA PRO A 485 7.75 1.98 32.10
C PRO A 485 8.39 1.88 30.70
N ALA A 486 7.62 2.08 29.62
CA ALA A 486 8.14 2.14 28.26
C ALA A 486 9.18 3.28 28.05
N LEU A 487 9.19 4.31 28.90
CA LEU A 487 10.20 5.38 28.84
C LEU A 487 11.63 4.81 28.89
N PHE A 488 11.89 3.82 29.74
CA PHE A 488 13.21 3.18 29.85
C PHE A 488 13.59 2.42 28.57
N LEU A 489 12.60 1.87 27.85
CA LEU A 489 12.84 1.24 26.55
C LEU A 489 13.29 2.29 25.53
N TYR A 490 12.59 3.42 25.45
CA TYR A 490 12.92 4.49 24.51
C TYR A 490 14.29 5.11 24.81
N GLN A 491 14.61 5.36 26.08
CA GLN A 491 15.93 5.85 26.49
C GLN A 491 17.07 4.93 26.04
N LYS A 492 16.89 3.60 26.11
CA LYS A 492 17.87 2.62 25.62
C LYS A 492 18.12 2.70 24.11
N PHE A 493 17.18 3.24 23.35
CA PHE A 493 17.34 3.53 21.91
C PHE A 493 17.92 4.92 21.62
N GLY A 494 18.18 5.72 22.65
CA GLY A 494 18.73 7.07 22.51
C GLY A 494 17.69 8.19 22.44
N PHE A 495 16.40 7.90 22.67
CA PHE A 495 15.39 8.96 22.76
C PHE A 495 15.68 9.86 23.96
N LYS A 496 15.77 11.18 23.72
CA LYS A 496 15.93 12.20 24.75
C LYS A 496 14.58 12.84 25.05
N VAL A 497 14.34 13.19 26.31
CA VAL A 497 13.17 13.98 26.72
C VAL A 497 13.46 15.44 26.42
N GLU A 498 12.67 16.06 25.55
CA GLU A 498 12.84 17.49 25.21
C GLU A 498 11.98 18.38 26.09
N LYS A 499 10.73 17.98 26.33
CA LYS A 499 9.79 18.76 27.14
C LYS A 499 8.78 17.87 27.85
N VAL A 500 8.26 18.40 28.96
CA VAL A 500 7.10 17.83 29.67
C VAL A 500 5.86 18.55 29.18
N VAL A 501 4.87 17.78 28.72
CA VAL A 501 3.58 18.30 28.26
C VAL A 501 2.54 17.98 29.32
N LEU A 502 2.06 19.03 29.99
CA LEU A 502 0.99 18.92 30.97
C LEU A 502 -0.35 18.63 30.26
N ASP A 503 -1.21 17.88 30.95
CA ASP A 503 -2.58 17.53 30.53
C ASP A 503 -2.74 16.98 29.09
N PHE A 504 -1.67 16.37 28.56
CA PHE A 504 -1.66 15.83 27.19
C PHE A 504 -2.78 14.80 26.96
N TYR A 505 -3.07 13.96 27.95
CA TYR A 505 -4.05 12.89 27.86
C TYR A 505 -5.46 13.27 28.33
N ASP A 506 -5.69 14.50 28.81
CA ASP A 506 -6.99 14.92 29.40
C ASP A 506 -8.15 14.81 28.42
N LYS A 507 -7.91 15.15 27.16
CA LYS A 507 -8.89 15.02 26.08
C LYS A 507 -9.27 13.57 25.74
N TYR A 508 -8.50 12.59 26.19
CA TYR A 508 -8.67 11.18 25.86
C TYR A 508 -9.15 10.34 27.06
N LEU A 509 -8.80 10.74 28.28
CA LEU A 509 -9.15 10.05 29.51
C LEU A 509 -10.51 10.57 30.03
N ILE A 510 -11.57 9.78 29.82
CA ILE A 510 -12.95 10.16 30.16
C ILE A 510 -13.23 10.13 31.67
N CYS A 511 -12.36 9.50 32.48
CA CYS A 511 -12.56 9.39 33.93
C CYS A 511 -11.24 9.55 34.70
N ASP A 512 -11.29 10.24 35.84
CA ASP A 512 -10.20 10.36 36.83
C ASP A 512 -9.84 9.03 37.52
N TYR A 513 -10.48 7.93 37.14
CA TYR A 513 -10.36 6.60 37.74
C TYR A 513 -9.16 5.78 37.24
N ASN A 514 -8.38 6.29 36.30
CA ASN A 514 -7.18 5.63 35.82
C ASN A 514 -5.96 6.13 36.62
N ASP A 515 -5.23 5.22 37.28
CA ASP A 515 -3.91 5.47 37.93
C ASP A 515 -2.80 5.99 36.98
N LYS A 516 -3.17 6.35 35.74
CA LYS A 516 -2.26 6.82 34.71
C LYS A 516 -2.12 8.34 34.79
N SER A 517 -0.89 8.82 34.70
CA SER A 517 -0.61 10.26 34.64
C SER A 517 -1.25 10.87 33.40
N LYS A 518 -1.87 12.04 33.58
CA LYS A 518 -2.43 12.90 32.53
C LYS A 518 -1.34 13.58 31.69
N HIS A 519 -0.13 13.66 32.23
CA HIS A 519 1.00 14.34 31.63
C HIS A 519 1.84 13.39 30.78
N ALA A 520 2.54 13.93 29.78
CA ALA A 520 3.40 13.17 28.89
C ALA A 520 4.80 13.78 28.80
N PHE A 521 5.81 12.94 28.67
CA PHE A 521 7.10 13.34 28.13
C PHE A 521 7.01 13.36 26.61
N PHE A 522 7.46 14.45 26.01
CA PHE A 522 7.77 14.51 24.58
C PHE A 522 9.23 14.09 24.39
N CYS A 523 9.44 13.03 23.62
CA CYS A 523 10.75 12.48 23.37
C CYS A 523 11.11 12.58 21.88
N ARG A 524 12.37 12.90 21.58
CA ARG A 524 12.92 12.91 20.22
C ARG A 524 14.15 12.01 20.14
N LEU A 525 14.26 11.30 19.03
CA LEU A 525 15.47 10.64 18.56
C LEU A 525 15.97 11.40 17.33
N GLU A 526 17.06 12.14 17.51
CA GLU A 526 17.76 12.87 16.44
C GLU A 526 18.54 11.89 15.55
N ARG A 527 18.47 12.05 14.22
CA ARG A 527 18.98 11.08 13.25
C ARG A 527 19.79 11.65 12.10
#